data_AF-A0A1S2ILC2-F1
#
_entry.id   AF-A0A1S2ILC2-F1
#
_cell.length_a   1.000
_cell.length_b   1.000
_cell.length_c   1.000
_cell.angle_alpha   90.00
_cell.angle_beta   90.00
_cell.angle_gamma   90.00
#
_symmetry.space_group_name_H-M   'P 1'
#
loop_
_entity.id
_entity.type
_entity.pdbx_description
1 polymer ?
#
loop_
_entity_poly.entity_id
_entity_poly.type
_entity_poly.pdbx_seq_one_letter_code
_entity_poly.pdbx_strand_id
1 'polypeptide(L)'
;MTERADRPLRDSIAETHFLLSAAHAESRYWLEGIIPDELRFRLPLTSSLDSTWRYANDEMKGYPRARFVELYADVREQGVLRPVNAVEVEALLEVRALGYEQRTPIGEMDVVDTLRLREAYPDFDSHPVLNRNSPPTSGR
;
A
#
# COMPACT_ATOMS: atom_id res chain seq x y z
N MET A 1 27.89 12.52 5.53
CA MET A 1 27.23 11.39 6.22
C MET A 1 26.29 12.02 7.22
N THR A 2 25.02 12.15 6.88
CA THR A 2 24.06 12.85 7.73
C THR A 2 23.33 11.82 8.58
N GLU A 3 23.48 11.92 9.89
CA GLU A 3 22.71 11.18 10.90
C GLU A 3 21.21 11.23 10.56
N ARG A 4 20.62 10.08 10.19
CA ARG A 4 19.17 9.85 10.18
C ARG A 4 18.69 9.34 11.55
N ALA A 5 19.33 9.78 12.63
CA ALA A 5 19.16 9.21 13.96
C ALA A 5 17.94 9.74 14.73
N ASP A 6 17.08 10.57 14.14
CA ASP A 6 16.02 11.24 14.90
C ASP A 6 14.78 11.58 14.05
N ARG A 7 14.20 10.59 13.35
CA ARG A 7 12.93 10.79 12.65
C ARG A 7 11.77 10.29 13.53
N PRO A 8 11.08 11.17 14.29
CA PRO A 8 9.79 10.84 14.88
C PRO A 8 8.73 10.83 13.74
N LEU A 9 8.83 9.86 12.83
CA LEU A 9 7.81 9.55 11.83
C LEU A 9 7.17 8.19 12.05
N ARG A 10 7.81 7.32 12.86
CA ARG A 10 7.35 5.98 13.27
C ARG A 10 5.97 5.91 13.95
N ASP A 11 5.30 7.04 14.18
CA ASP A 11 3.99 7.13 14.84
C ASP A 11 3.01 8.11 14.15
N SER A 12 3.29 8.54 12.91
CA SER A 12 2.39 9.49 12.24
C SER A 12 1.14 8.79 11.69
N ILE A 13 -0.01 9.48 11.75
CA ILE A 13 -1.28 9.01 11.16
C ILE A 13 -1.08 8.67 9.67
N ALA A 14 -0.31 9.47 8.93
CA ALA A 14 -0.03 9.21 7.53
C ALA A 14 0.71 7.89 7.31
N GLU A 15 1.74 7.64 8.13
CA GLU A 15 2.52 6.40 8.07
C GLU A 15 1.67 5.19 8.46
N THR A 16 0.90 5.31 9.54
CA THR A 16 -0.05 4.27 9.98
C THR A 16 -0.99 3.83 8.86
N HIS A 17 -1.60 4.79 8.16
CA HIS A 17 -2.51 4.48 7.06
C HIS A 17 -1.81 3.96 5.81
N PHE A 18 -0.59 4.43 5.54
CA PHE A 18 0.22 3.85 4.47
C PHE A 18 0.52 2.37 4.74
N LEU A 19 0.98 2.03 5.96
CA LEU A 19 1.28 0.65 6.33
C LEU A 19 0.02 -0.23 6.35
N LEU A 20 -1.12 0.28 6.82
CA LEU A 20 -2.41 -0.43 6.71
C LEU A 20 -2.79 -0.71 5.26
N SER A 21 -2.69 0.30 4.39
CA SER A 21 -3.02 0.17 2.98
C SER A 21 -2.10 -0.86 2.30
N ALA A 22 -0.81 -0.86 2.63
CA ALA A 22 0.15 -1.82 2.11
C ALA A 22 -0.17 -3.25 2.57
N ALA A 23 -0.43 -3.47 3.86
CA ALA A 23 -0.78 -4.79 4.38
C ALA A 23 -2.12 -5.30 3.82
N HIS A 24 -3.12 -4.41 3.69
CA HIS A 24 -4.38 -4.75 3.05
C HIS A 24 -4.09 -5.23 1.62
N ALA A 25 -3.37 -4.45 0.82
CA ALA A 25 -3.02 -4.78 -0.57
C ALA A 25 -2.14 -6.03 -0.72
N GLU A 26 -1.33 -6.37 0.27
CA GLU A 26 -0.55 -7.60 0.28
C GLU A 26 -1.42 -8.84 0.48
N SER A 27 -2.47 -8.75 1.31
CA SER A 27 -3.39 -9.86 1.56
C SER A 27 -4.17 -10.31 0.31
N ARG A 28 -4.47 -9.36 -0.60
CA ARG A 28 -5.27 -9.56 -1.83
C ARG A 28 -6.60 -10.28 -1.59
N TYR A 29 -7.09 -10.28 -0.35
CA TYR A 29 -8.26 -11.05 0.08
C TYR A 29 -9.52 -10.64 -0.70
N TRP A 30 -9.68 -9.36 -1.03
CA TRP A 30 -10.85 -8.88 -1.80
C TRP A 30 -10.88 -9.35 -3.26
N LEU A 31 -9.83 -10.01 -3.76
CA LEU A 31 -9.78 -10.58 -5.10
C LEU A 31 -10.01 -12.10 -5.09
N GLU A 32 -10.08 -12.72 -3.90
CA GLU A 32 -10.33 -14.14 -3.75
C GLU A 32 -11.72 -14.49 -4.30
N GLY A 33 -11.78 -15.49 -5.18
CA GLY A 33 -13.02 -15.89 -5.86
C GLY A 33 -13.52 -14.92 -6.93
N ILE A 34 -12.88 -13.76 -7.11
CA ILE A 34 -13.20 -12.79 -8.19
C ILE A 34 -12.34 -13.05 -9.43
N ILE A 35 -11.05 -13.30 -9.24
CA ILE A 35 -10.10 -13.60 -10.33
C ILE A 35 -9.36 -14.92 -10.08
N PRO A 36 -8.81 -15.57 -11.13
CA PRO A 36 -7.99 -16.77 -10.98
C PRO A 36 -6.77 -16.52 -10.09
N ASP A 37 -6.37 -17.54 -9.32
CA ASP A 37 -5.25 -17.44 -8.38
C ASP A 37 -3.93 -17.14 -9.09
N GLU A 38 -3.70 -17.70 -10.28
CA GLU A 38 -2.50 -17.45 -11.06
C GLU A 38 -2.35 -15.96 -11.39
N LEU A 39 -3.45 -15.29 -11.68
CA LEU A 39 -3.46 -13.85 -11.94
C LEU A 39 -3.35 -13.06 -10.64
N ARG A 40 -4.06 -13.47 -9.58
CA ARG A 40 -4.01 -12.84 -8.25
C ARG A 40 -2.59 -12.81 -7.71
N PHE A 41 -1.79 -13.86 -7.90
CA PHE A 41 -0.40 -13.91 -7.44
C PHE A 41 0.56 -13.07 -8.29
N ARG A 42 0.26 -12.86 -9.58
CA ARG A 42 1.04 -12.01 -10.50
C ARG A 42 0.83 -10.51 -10.27
N LEU A 43 -0.25 -10.11 -9.61
CA LEU A 43 -0.53 -8.69 -9.40
C LEU A 43 0.56 -8.04 -8.53
N PRO A 44 1.00 -6.82 -8.88
CA PRO A 44 1.86 -6.05 -8.00
C PRO A 44 1.12 -5.64 -6.73
N LEU A 45 1.87 -5.40 -5.66
CA LEU A 45 1.36 -4.68 -4.50
C LEU A 45 1.27 -3.19 -4.85
N THR A 46 0.06 -2.65 -5.00
CA THR A 46 -0.13 -1.25 -5.38
C THR A 46 -0.61 -0.38 -4.22
N SER A 47 -0.15 0.87 -4.19
CA SER A 47 -0.65 1.91 -3.31
C SER A 47 -0.92 3.19 -4.09
N SER A 48 -1.80 4.05 -3.59
CA SER A 48 -2.05 5.36 -4.19
C SER A 48 -2.28 6.43 -3.14
N LEU A 49 -1.59 7.57 -3.31
CA LEU A 49 -1.63 8.69 -2.37
C LEU A 49 -3.07 9.11 -2.08
N ASP A 50 -3.87 9.26 -3.14
CA ASP A 50 -5.24 9.75 -3.01
C ASP A 50 -6.13 8.77 -2.24
N SER A 51 -6.01 7.46 -2.50
CA SER A 51 -6.81 6.46 -1.78
C SER A 51 -6.39 6.33 -0.32
N THR A 52 -5.08 6.29 -0.05
CA THR A 52 -4.58 6.25 1.34
C THR A 52 -4.99 7.49 2.12
N TRP A 53 -4.89 8.68 1.51
CA TRP A 53 -5.31 9.92 2.15
C TRP A 53 -6.81 9.98 2.41
N ARG A 54 -7.66 9.60 1.44
CA ARG A 54 -9.13 9.59 1.63
C ARG A 54 -9.53 8.71 2.80
N TYR A 55 -8.98 7.50 2.87
CA TYR A 55 -9.24 6.57 3.96
C TYR A 55 -8.90 7.20 5.33
N ALA A 56 -7.71 7.79 5.45
CA ALA A 56 -7.29 8.47 6.68
C ALA A 56 -8.13 9.71 7.02
N ASN A 57 -8.49 10.50 6.01
CA ASN A 57 -9.26 11.72 6.17
C ASN A 57 -10.70 11.42 6.63
N ASP A 58 -11.30 10.35 6.13
CA ASP A 58 -12.66 9.94 6.51
C ASP A 58 -12.70 9.45 7.96
N GLU A 59 -11.68 8.69 8.41
CA GLU A 59 -11.58 8.22 9.80
C GLU A 59 -11.28 9.37 10.78
N MET A 60 -10.34 10.26 10.43
CA MET A 60 -9.83 11.29 11.34
C MET A 60 -10.48 12.68 11.16
N LYS A 61 -11.44 12.79 10.24
CA LYS A 61 -12.20 14.03 9.92
C LYS A 61 -11.30 15.26 9.71
N GLY A 62 -10.62 15.31 8.57
CA GLY A 62 -9.89 16.52 8.15
C GLY A 62 -8.38 16.48 8.33
N TYR A 63 -7.77 15.29 8.36
CA TYR A 63 -6.32 15.18 8.47
C TYR A 63 -5.62 15.79 7.22
N PRO A 64 -4.53 16.57 7.40
CA PRO A 64 -3.93 17.32 6.29
C PRO A 64 -3.33 16.43 5.20
N ARG A 65 -3.76 16.65 3.94
CA ARG A 65 -3.20 15.96 2.76
C ARG A 65 -1.70 16.21 2.57
N ALA A 66 -1.20 17.36 2.99
CA ALA A 66 0.23 17.71 2.88
C ALA A 66 1.15 16.68 3.55
N ARG A 67 0.74 16.10 4.70
CA ARG A 67 1.52 15.07 5.40
C ARG A 67 1.63 13.77 4.61
N PHE A 68 0.60 13.41 3.85
CA PHE A 68 0.66 12.27 2.95
C PHE A 68 1.57 12.54 1.76
N VAL A 69 1.58 13.77 1.23
CA VAL A 69 2.49 14.16 0.14
C VAL A 69 3.95 14.06 0.59
N GLU A 70 4.27 14.59 1.77
CA GLU A 70 5.61 14.50 2.38
C GLU A 70 6.04 13.04 2.56
N LEU A 71 5.17 12.21 3.17
CA LEU A 71 5.45 10.79 3.35
C LEU A 71 5.66 10.07 2.02
N TYR A 72 4.78 10.26 1.03
CA TYR A 72 4.88 9.59 -0.27
C TYR A 72 6.15 9.97 -1.03
N ALA A 73 6.59 11.23 -0.92
CA ALA A 73 7.87 11.65 -1.48
C ALA A 73 9.04 10.94 -0.79
N ASP A 74 9.03 10.88 0.55
CA ASP A 74 10.06 10.22 1.34
C ASP A 74 10.16 8.72 1.04
N VAL A 75 9.05 7.99 0.94
CA VAL A 75 9.06 6.54 0.67
C VAL A 75 9.46 6.25 -0.79
N ARG A 76 9.15 7.14 -1.74
CA ARG A 76 9.66 7.08 -3.11
C ARG A 76 11.18 7.30 -3.16
N GLU A 77 11.70 8.29 -2.43
CA GLU A 77 13.15 8.54 -2.36
C GLU A 77 13.90 7.34 -1.76
N GLN A 78 13.27 6.62 -0.82
CA GLN A 78 13.81 5.39 -0.24
C GLN A 78 13.68 4.16 -1.17
N GLY A 79 13.02 4.29 -2.32
CA GLY A 79 12.78 3.21 -3.26
C GLY A 79 11.71 2.20 -2.81
N VAL A 80 10.95 2.50 -1.75
CA VAL A 80 9.83 1.68 -1.29
C VAL A 80 8.67 1.78 -2.28
N LEU A 81 8.43 2.97 -2.84
CA LEU A 81 7.46 3.18 -3.91
C LEU A 81 8.17 3.42 -5.23
N ARG A 82 7.69 2.76 -6.28
CA ARG A 82 8.16 2.94 -7.65
C ARG A 82 7.01 2.98 -8.65
N PRO A 83 7.23 3.54 -9.85
CA PRO A 83 6.25 3.43 -10.92
C PRO A 83 5.95 1.97 -11.29
N VAL A 84 4.73 1.76 -11.77
CA VAL A 84 4.28 0.49 -12.36
C VAL A 84 5.07 0.21 -13.65
N ASN A 85 5.58 -1.00 -13.81
CA ASN A 85 6.30 -1.42 -15.02
C ASN A 85 5.36 -2.06 -16.07
N ALA A 86 5.87 -2.34 -17.27
CA ALA A 86 5.05 -2.85 -18.38
C ALA A 86 4.36 -4.19 -18.07
N VAL A 87 5.07 -5.14 -17.43
CA VAL A 87 4.53 -6.46 -17.08
C VAL A 87 3.41 -6.34 -16.05
N GLU A 88 3.57 -5.42 -15.11
CA GLU A 88 2.57 -5.11 -14.09
C GLU A 88 1.34 -4.43 -14.69
N VAL A 89 1.53 -3.51 -15.65
CA VAL A 89 0.43 -2.91 -16.42
C VAL A 89 -0.36 -3.99 -17.14
N GLU A 90 0.29 -4.95 -17.81
CA GLU A 90 -0.38 -6.06 -18.48
C GLU A 90 -1.24 -6.88 -17.50
N ALA A 91 -0.71 -7.24 -16.34
CA ALA A 91 -1.46 -7.97 -15.31
C ALA A 91 -2.68 -7.17 -14.79
N LEU A 92 -2.52 -5.86 -14.57
CA LEU A 92 -3.62 -4.98 -14.14
C LEU A 92 -4.70 -4.85 -15.23
N LEU A 93 -4.31 -4.81 -16.51
CA LEU A 93 -5.24 -4.78 -17.65
C LEU A 93 -5.96 -6.11 -17.84
N GLU A 94 -5.28 -7.25 -17.63
CA GLU A 94 -5.88 -8.59 -17.66
C GLU A 94 -6.99 -8.71 -16.61
N VAL A 95 -6.75 -8.23 -15.38
CA VAL A 95 -7.76 -8.16 -14.33
C VAL A 95 -8.93 -7.24 -14.70
N ARG A 96 -8.66 -6.09 -15.33
CA ARG A 96 -9.71 -5.19 -15.80
C ARG A 96 -10.60 -5.83 -16.86
N ALA A 97 -10.02 -6.63 -17.77
CA ALA A 97 -10.76 -7.35 -18.80
C ALA A 97 -11.72 -8.41 -18.22
N LEU A 98 -11.45 -8.90 -17.00
CA LEU A 98 -12.34 -9.81 -16.26
C LEU A 98 -13.49 -9.09 -15.53
N GLY A 99 -13.62 -7.76 -15.70
CA GLY A 99 -14.70 -6.97 -15.11
C GLY A 99 -14.39 -6.39 -13.74
N TYR A 100 -13.16 -6.53 -13.25
CA TYR A 100 -12.73 -5.85 -12.03
C TYR A 100 -12.23 -4.45 -12.34
N GLU A 101 -13.03 -3.43 -12.02
CA GLU A 101 -12.63 -2.04 -12.14
C GLU A 101 -11.86 -1.57 -10.90
N GLN A 102 -10.59 -1.26 -11.09
CA GLN A 102 -9.79 -0.57 -10.07
C GLN A 102 -10.29 0.86 -9.92
N ARG A 103 -10.47 1.30 -8.66
CA ARG A 103 -10.92 2.67 -8.37
C ARG A 103 -9.87 3.74 -8.69
N THR A 104 -8.59 3.37 -8.62
CA THR A 104 -7.48 4.25 -8.96
C THR A 104 -7.01 3.97 -10.39
N PRO A 105 -6.78 4.99 -11.24
CA PRO A 105 -6.15 4.80 -12.54
C PRO A 105 -4.72 4.23 -12.42
N ILE A 106 -4.30 3.35 -13.33
CA ILE A 106 -2.96 2.73 -13.30
C ILE A 106 -1.83 3.77 -13.25
N GLY A 107 -1.97 4.89 -13.96
CA GLY A 107 -0.97 5.98 -13.95
C GLY A 107 -0.85 6.76 -12.65
N GLU A 108 -1.77 6.55 -11.70
CA GLU A 108 -1.79 7.17 -10.37
C GLU A 108 -1.40 6.17 -9.27
N MET A 109 -1.03 4.94 -9.64
CA MET A 109 -0.56 3.91 -8.72
C MET A 109 0.96 3.90 -8.63
N ASP A 110 1.46 3.66 -7.43
CA ASP A 110 2.83 3.20 -7.22
C ASP A 110 2.80 1.71 -6.85
N VAL A 111 3.83 0.98 -7.27
CA VAL A 111 4.11 -0.35 -6.76
C VAL A 111 4.96 -0.23 -5.50
N VAL A 112 4.55 -0.95 -4.46
CA VAL A 112 5.29 -1.09 -3.22
C VAL A 112 6.30 -2.21 -3.41
N ASP A 113 7.59 -1.89 -3.30
CA ASP A 113 8.66 -2.87 -3.18
C ASP A 113 8.65 -3.43 -1.75
N THR A 114 8.23 -4.68 -1.61
CA THR A 114 8.04 -5.33 -0.31
C THR A 114 9.34 -5.62 0.43
N LEU A 115 10.47 -5.77 -0.29
CA LEU A 115 11.78 -5.93 0.34
C LEU A 115 12.23 -4.58 0.91
N ARG A 116 12.16 -3.52 0.10
CA ARG A 116 12.48 -2.15 0.56
C ARG A 116 11.55 -1.68 1.66
N LEU A 117 10.27 -2.04 1.61
CA LEU A 117 9.30 -1.74 2.66
C LEU A 117 9.77 -2.35 3.99
N ARG A 118 10.16 -3.63 4.01
CA ARG A 118 10.64 -4.31 5.22
C ARG A 118 12.00 -3.78 5.69
N GLU A 119 12.87 -3.33 4.80
CA GLU A 119 14.12 -2.65 5.19
C GLU A 119 13.85 -1.28 5.85
N ALA A 120 12.92 -0.49 5.30
CA ALA A 120 12.56 0.83 5.82
C ALA A 120 11.70 0.73 7.09
N TYR A 121 10.86 -0.30 7.18
CA TYR A 121 9.95 -0.59 8.28
C TYR A 121 10.16 -2.03 8.78
N PRO A 122 11.24 -2.30 9.55
CA PRO A 122 11.58 -3.65 10.02
C PRO A 122 10.48 -4.31 10.84
N ASP A 123 9.69 -3.49 11.54
CA ASP A 123 8.61 -3.97 12.40
C ASP A 123 7.30 -4.21 11.63
N PHE A 124 7.27 -4.03 10.30
CA PHE A 124 6.06 -4.10 9.47
C PHE A 124 5.21 -5.33 9.76
N ASP A 125 5.77 -6.54 9.66
CA ASP A 125 5.03 -7.80 9.86
C ASP A 125 4.51 -7.97 11.32
N SER A 126 5.12 -7.26 12.28
CA SER A 126 4.73 -7.27 13.68
C SER A 126 3.99 -6.00 14.12
N HIS A 127 3.71 -5.09 13.18
CA HIS A 127 3.32 -3.73 13.52
C HIS A 127 1.92 -3.77 14.17
N PRO A 128 1.74 -3.15 15.36
CA PRO A 128 0.52 -3.31 16.17
C PRO A 128 -0.75 -2.87 15.43
N VAL A 129 -0.62 -1.94 14.49
CA VAL A 129 -1.69 -1.49 13.59
C VAL A 129 -2.20 -2.60 12.66
N LEU A 130 -1.36 -3.55 12.23
CA LEU A 130 -1.78 -4.66 11.36
C LEU A 130 -2.59 -5.72 12.13
N ASN A 131 -2.28 -5.92 13.41
CA ASN A 131 -2.98 -6.87 14.29
C ASN A 131 -4.41 -6.41 14.66
N ARG A 132 -4.75 -5.13 14.50
CA ARG A 132 -6.10 -4.61 14.82
C ARG A 132 -7.10 -4.71 13.67
N ASN A 133 -6.61 -4.76 12.42
CA ASN A 133 -7.44 -4.73 11.21
C ASN A 133 -7.22 -5.95 10.30
N SER A 134 -6.54 -7.00 10.80
CA SER A 134 -6.51 -8.27 10.10
C SER A 134 -7.96 -8.76 9.88
N PRO A 135 -8.36 -9.14 8.66
CA PRO A 135 -9.64 -9.82 8.48
C PRO A 135 -9.64 -11.04 9.42
N PRO A 136 -10.80 -11.42 9.99
CA PRO A 136 -10.85 -12.61 10.82
C PRO A 136 -10.22 -13.75 10.04
N THR A 137 -9.13 -14.33 10.55
CA THR A 137 -8.58 -15.57 10.02
C THR A 137 -9.74 -16.53 9.97
N SER A 138 -10.22 -16.86 8.76
CA SER A 138 -11.21 -17.91 8.58
C SER A 138 -10.59 -19.17 9.16
N GLY A 139 -11.01 -19.50 10.38
CA GLY A 139 -10.63 -20.71 11.06
C GLY A 139 -11.01 -21.88 10.15
N ARG A 140 -10.00 -22.63 9.74
CA ARG A 140 -10.20 -24.01 9.28
C ARG A 140 -10.63 -24.88 10.46
#